data_AF-A0A8T6RVB3-F1
#
_entry.id   AF-A0A8T6RVB3-F1
#
_cell.length_a   1.000
_cell.length_b   1.000
_cell.length_c   1.000
_cell.angle_alpha   90.00
_cell.angle_beta   90.00
_cell.angle_gamma   90.00
#
_symmetry.space_group_name_H-M   'P 1'
#
loop_
_entity.id
_entity.type
_entity.pdbx_description
1 polymer ?
#
loop_
_entity_poly.entity_id
_entity_poly.type
_entity_poly.pdbx_seq_one_letter_code
_entity_poly.pdbx_strand_id
1 'polypeptide(L)'
;MTGPSGPGGKYRAVLVSITKVASVSPDLMPFVVFRANIEKREPRDDDDVAIFNVHGTSSNFVVFLDAGKTPEEVKEEMGPYNVVISNTDWTRMVQELERKVQYLEATRGE
;
A
#
# COMPACT_ATOMS: atom_id res chain seq x y z
N MET A 1 -19.42 6.55 -20.47
CA MET A 1 -18.06 5.98 -20.53
C MET A 1 -17.12 7.01 -19.92
N THR A 2 -16.79 6.90 -18.63
CA THR A 2 -15.91 7.86 -17.95
C THR A 2 -14.47 7.35 -18.05
N GLY A 3 -13.72 7.89 -19.01
CA GLY A 3 -12.26 7.74 -19.03
C GLY A 3 -11.67 8.43 -17.79
N PRO A 4 -10.75 7.80 -17.04
CA PRO A 4 -10.29 8.36 -15.78
C PRO A 4 -9.03 9.19 -16.00
N SER A 5 -9.19 10.50 -16.15
CA SER A 5 -8.16 11.49 -15.82
C SER A 5 -8.81 12.87 -15.79
N GLY A 6 -8.93 13.46 -14.61
CA GLY A 6 -9.36 14.85 -14.47
C GLY A 6 -8.24 15.82 -14.88
N PRO A 7 -8.56 16.96 -15.53
CA PRO A 7 -7.59 18.00 -15.86
C PRO A 7 -7.19 18.71 -14.56
N GLY A 8 -5.99 18.39 -14.04
CA GLY A 8 -5.54 18.71 -12.69
C GLY A 8 -4.66 17.61 -12.08
N GLY A 9 -4.66 16.42 -12.69
CA GLY A 9 -3.51 15.51 -12.78
C GLY A 9 -3.28 14.53 -11.62
N LYS A 10 -4.29 14.22 -10.80
CA LYS A 10 -4.13 13.23 -9.71
C LYS A 10 -4.72 11.87 -10.08
N TYR A 11 -3.94 10.81 -9.91
CA TYR A 11 -4.37 9.43 -10.10
C TYR A 11 -4.98 8.87 -8.81
N ARG A 12 -6.09 8.14 -8.91
CA ARG A 12 -6.73 7.55 -7.73
C ARG A 12 -6.11 6.18 -7.43
N ALA A 13 -5.65 5.97 -6.20
CA ALA A 13 -5.26 4.66 -5.69
C ALA A 13 -6.43 3.98 -4.95
N VAL A 14 -6.58 2.68 -5.16
CA VAL A 14 -7.54 1.82 -4.46
C VAL A 14 -6.75 0.72 -3.76
N LEU A 15 -6.98 0.53 -2.45
CA LEU A 15 -6.33 -0.54 -1.70
C LEU A 15 -6.76 -1.90 -2.25
N VAL A 16 -5.79 -2.72 -2.62
CA VAL A 16 -5.99 -4.09 -3.11
C VAL A 16 -5.83 -5.08 -1.96
N SER A 17 -4.73 -4.97 -1.22
CA SER A 17 -4.42 -5.89 -0.12
C SER A 17 -3.33 -5.33 0.79
N ILE A 18 -3.40 -5.71 2.07
CA ILE A 18 -2.28 -5.58 3.01
C ILE A 18 -1.79 -6.98 3.41
N THR A 19 -0.58 -7.35 2.99
CA THR A 19 -0.07 -8.72 3.14
C THR A 19 1.43 -8.73 3.39
N LYS A 20 1.98 -9.89 3.76
CA LYS A 20 3.43 -10.08 3.83
C LYS A 20 4.03 -10.25 2.44
N VAL A 21 5.27 -9.85 2.24
CA VAL A 21 6.00 -10.05 0.96
C VAL A 21 5.94 -11.51 0.51
N ALA A 22 6.13 -12.47 1.41
CA ALA A 22 6.05 -13.90 1.10
C ALA A 22 4.69 -14.35 0.52
N SER A 23 3.62 -13.60 0.81
CA SER A 23 2.25 -13.88 0.39
C SER A 23 1.81 -13.03 -0.80
N VAL A 24 2.71 -12.23 -1.39
CA VAL A 24 2.41 -11.42 -2.58
C VAL A 24 2.36 -12.32 -3.81
N SER A 25 1.32 -12.13 -4.64
CA SER A 25 1.18 -12.85 -5.92
C SER A 25 2.41 -12.60 -6.82
N PRO A 26 2.89 -13.60 -7.58
CA PRO A 26 4.02 -13.42 -8.52
C PRO A 26 3.83 -12.25 -9.48
N ASP A 27 2.60 -11.95 -9.91
CA ASP A 27 2.28 -10.83 -10.81
C ASP A 27 2.48 -9.45 -10.16
N LEU A 28 2.41 -9.38 -8.84
CA LEU A 28 2.57 -8.15 -8.06
C LEU A 28 4.00 -7.97 -7.52
N MET A 29 4.78 -9.06 -7.46
CA MET A 29 6.15 -9.05 -6.94
C MET A 29 7.08 -8.04 -7.64
N PRO A 30 7.01 -7.83 -8.98
CA PRO A 30 7.83 -6.81 -9.64
C PRO A 30 7.63 -5.40 -9.08
N PHE A 31 6.43 -5.05 -8.61
CA PHE A 31 6.15 -3.75 -8.01
C PHE A 31 6.75 -3.63 -6.60
N VAL A 32 6.79 -4.73 -5.84
CA VAL A 32 7.46 -4.79 -4.53
C VAL A 32 8.96 -4.58 -4.70
N VAL A 33 9.59 -5.32 -5.63
CA VAL A 33 11.02 -5.19 -5.93
C VAL A 33 11.35 -3.78 -6.44
N PHE A 34 10.52 -3.22 -7.32
CA PHE A 34 10.70 -1.85 -7.80
C PHE A 34 10.65 -0.84 -6.65
N ARG A 35 9.69 -0.96 -5.74
CA ARG A 35 9.60 -0.08 -4.57
C ARG A 35 10.81 -0.24 -3.65
N ALA A 36 11.23 -1.47 -3.38
CA ALA A 36 12.39 -1.76 -2.54
C ALA A 36 13.68 -1.13 -3.12
N ASN A 37 13.85 -1.18 -4.44
CA ASN A 37 14.97 -0.54 -5.13
C ASN A 37 14.95 1.00 -5.00
N ILE A 38 13.77 1.64 -5.07
CA ILE A 38 13.63 3.08 -4.82
C ILE A 38 14.04 3.43 -3.39
N GLU A 39 13.61 2.62 -2.42
CA GLU A 39 13.93 2.79 -0.99
C GLU A 39 15.34 2.30 -0.61
N LYS A 40 16.10 1.75 -1.58
CA LYS A 40 17.43 1.16 -1.37
C LYS A 40 17.46 0.10 -0.26
N ARG A 41 16.41 -0.72 -0.18
CA ARG A 41 16.27 -1.84 0.76
C ARG A 41 16.13 -3.16 0.02
N GLU A 42 16.39 -4.26 0.72
CA GLU A 42 16.05 -5.60 0.28
C GLU A 42 14.69 -6.00 0.88
N PRO A 43 13.71 -6.44 0.08
CA PRO A 43 12.43 -6.87 0.61
C PRO A 43 12.59 -8.22 1.30
N ARG A 44 12.09 -8.34 2.53
CA ARG A 44 12.12 -9.58 3.30
C ARG A 44 10.75 -10.23 3.31
N ASP A 45 10.72 -11.55 3.34
CA ASP A 45 9.50 -12.35 3.36
C ASP A 45 8.51 -11.97 4.47
N ASP A 46 9.04 -11.52 5.62
CA ASP A 46 8.28 -11.10 6.79
C ASP A 46 7.80 -9.64 6.76
N ASP A 47 8.25 -8.83 5.80
CA ASP A 47 7.84 -7.43 5.67
C ASP A 47 6.35 -7.33 5.29
N ASP A 48 5.61 -6.48 5.98
CA ASP A 48 4.24 -6.13 5.62
C ASP A 48 4.23 -5.05 4.53
N VAL A 49 3.41 -5.25 3.49
CA VAL A 49 3.24 -4.32 2.38
C VAL A 49 1.77 -4.03 2.13
N ALA A 50 1.47 -2.76 1.83
CA ALA A 50 0.18 -2.34 1.30
C ALA A 50 0.30 -2.16 -0.22
N ILE A 51 -0.60 -2.79 -0.97
CA ILE A 51 -0.63 -2.75 -2.43
C ILE A 51 -1.88 -1.98 -2.86
N PHE A 52 -1.69 -1.00 -3.74
CA PHE A 52 -2.74 -0.17 -4.27
C PHE A 52 -2.78 -0.27 -5.79
N ASN A 53 -3.96 -0.45 -6.36
CA ASN A 53 -4.14 -0.31 -7.79
C ASN A 53 -4.35 1.16 -8.14
N VAL A 54 -3.58 1.67 -9.10
CA VAL A 54 -3.74 3.04 -9.58
C VAL A 54 -4.81 3.03 -10.69
N HIS A 55 -6.01 3.48 -10.32
CA HIS A 55 -7.19 3.46 -11.16
C HIS A 55 -6.95 4.17 -12.50
N GLY A 56 -7.36 3.52 -13.59
CA GLY A 56 -7.12 4.02 -14.94
C GLY A 56 -5.76 3.64 -15.53
N THR A 57 -4.95 2.89 -14.78
CA THR A 57 -3.66 2.38 -15.23
C THR A 57 -3.55 0.87 -14.95
N SER A 58 -2.56 0.22 -15.55
CA SER A 58 -2.17 -1.15 -15.21
C SER A 58 -1.11 -1.20 -14.09
N SER A 59 -0.88 -0.09 -13.39
CA SER A 59 0.19 0.05 -12.41
C SER A 59 -0.32 -0.15 -11.00
N ASN A 60 0.52 -0.78 -10.16
CA ASN A 60 0.30 -0.87 -8.73
C ASN A 60 1.33 -0.02 -7.99
N PHE A 61 0.88 0.64 -6.92
CA PHE A 61 1.72 1.35 -5.98
C PHE A 61 1.88 0.50 -4.73
N VAL A 62 3.12 0.31 -4.28
CA VAL A 62 3.44 -0.51 -3.11
C VAL A 62 4.03 0.40 -2.03
N VAL A 63 3.63 0.17 -0.78
CA VAL A 63 4.18 0.84 0.40
C VAL A 63 4.58 -0.21 1.43
N PHE A 64 5.82 -0.15 1.90
CA PHE A 64 6.29 -0.96 3.03
C PHE A 64 5.75 -0.39 4.34
N LEU A 65 5.13 -1.26 5.14
CA LEU A 65 4.50 -0.95 6.42
C LEU A 65 5.46 -1.30 7.55
N ASP A 66 6.57 -0.57 7.63
CA ASP A 66 7.55 -0.76 8.69
C ASP A 66 6.93 -0.51 10.08
N ALA A 67 7.56 -1.04 11.13
CA ALA A 67 7.08 -0.83 12.48
C ALA A 67 7.02 0.68 12.82
N GLY A 68 5.86 1.15 13.27
CA GLY A 68 5.61 2.56 13.58
C GLY A 68 5.11 3.39 12.40
N LYS A 69 5.00 2.82 11.20
CA LYS A 69 4.41 3.47 10.03
C LYS A 69 2.96 3.85 10.29
N THR A 70 2.66 5.13 10.17
CA THR A 70 1.31 5.69 10.31
C THR A 70 0.59 5.68 8.96
N PRO A 71 -0.76 5.62 8.96
CA PRO A 71 -1.54 5.85 7.74
C PRO A 71 -1.14 7.15 7.04
N GLU A 72 -0.92 8.22 7.79
CA GLU A 72 -0.55 9.55 7.28
C GLU A 72 0.73 9.51 6.44
N GLU A 73 1.75 8.81 6.92
CA GLU A 73 3.00 8.60 6.18
C GLU A 73 2.78 7.83 4.88
N VAL A 74 1.88 6.83 4.87
CA VAL A 74 1.49 6.12 3.64
C VAL A 74 0.91 7.09 2.60
N LYS A 75 0.10 8.06 3.03
CA LYS A 75 -0.47 9.08 2.15
C LYS A 75 0.58 10.06 1.65
N GLU A 76 1.51 10.46 2.51
CA GLU A 76 2.62 11.34 2.14
C GLU A 76 3.52 10.70 1.08
N GLU A 77 3.78 9.39 1.17
CA GLU A 77 4.56 8.66 0.18
C GLU A 77 3.94 8.61 -1.22
N MET A 78 2.62 8.70 -1.31
CA MET A 78 1.90 8.75 -2.59
C MET A 78 1.90 10.15 -3.21
N GLY A 79 2.05 11.19 -2.39
CA GLY A 79 1.95 12.60 -2.79
C GLY A 79 2.89 12.98 -3.94
N PRO A 80 4.20 12.67 -3.89
CA PRO A 80 5.15 12.98 -4.96
C PRO A 80 4.80 12.39 -6.33
N TYR A 81 3.99 11.33 -6.36
CA TYR A 81 3.59 10.62 -7.58
C TYR A 81 2.25 11.09 -8.13
N ASN A 82 1.67 12.16 -7.57
CA ASN A 82 0.31 12.62 -7.84
C ASN A 82 -0.74 11.52 -7.62
N VAL A 83 -0.46 10.56 -6.74
CA VAL A 83 -1.40 9.49 -6.39
C VAL A 83 -2.19 9.92 -5.16
N VAL A 84 -3.50 9.75 -5.20
CA VAL A 84 -4.41 10.06 -4.08
C VAL A 84 -5.28 8.86 -3.74
N ILE A 85 -5.36 8.54 -2.46
CA ILE A 85 -6.29 7.56 -1.94
C ILE A 85 -7.65 8.22 -1.66
N SER A 86 -8.75 7.52 -1.96
CA SER A 86 -10.08 8.02 -1.60
C SER A 86 -10.32 7.87 -0.09
N ASN A 87 -11.22 8.68 0.48
CA ASN A 87 -11.57 8.57 1.91
C ASN A 87 -12.10 7.17 2.27
N THR A 88 -12.83 6.50 1.37
CA THR A 88 -13.34 5.15 1.63
C THR A 88 -12.23 4.11 1.67
N ASP A 89 -11.30 4.18 0.73
CA ASP A 89 -10.15 3.26 0.66
C ASP A 89 -9.19 3.50 1.83
N TRP A 90 -9.05 4.77 2.24
CA TRP A 90 -8.33 5.18 3.44
C TRP A 90 -8.90 4.55 4.71
N THR A 91 -10.21 4.70 4.95
CA THR A 91 -10.85 4.14 6.15
C THR A 91 -10.67 2.62 6.21
N ARG A 92 -10.74 1.92 5.07
CA ARG A 92 -10.48 0.48 5.00
C ARG A 92 -9.04 0.14 5.37
N MET A 93 -8.07 0.89 4.85
CA MET A 93 -6.65 0.70 5.17
C MET A 93 -6.41 0.87 6.67
N VAL A 94 -6.92 1.94 7.27
CA VAL A 94 -6.80 2.20 8.71
C VAL A 94 -7.39 1.05 9.52
N GLN A 95 -8.60 0.59 9.16
CA GLN A 95 -9.25 -0.55 9.84
C GLN A 95 -8.46 -1.86 9.71
N GLU A 96 -7.85 -2.13 8.55
CA GLU A 96 -7.04 -3.33 8.35
C GLU A 96 -5.74 -3.28 9.15
N LEU A 97 -5.09 -2.11 9.22
CA LEU A 97 -3.90 -1.90 10.04
C LEU A 97 -4.22 -2.04 11.52
N GLU A 98 -5.29 -1.40 12.01
CA GLU A 98 -5.75 -1.52 13.40
C GLU A 98 -6.07 -2.98 13.76
N ARG A 99 -6.76 -3.71 12.87
CA ARG A 99 -7.07 -5.13 13.08
C ARG A 99 -5.80 -5.99 13.16
N LYS A 100 -4.81 -5.71 12.31
CA LYS A 100 -3.52 -6.42 12.36
C LYS A 100 -2.77 -6.12 13.66
N VAL A 101 -2.75 -4.88 14.12
CA VAL A 101 -2.14 -4.50 15.40
C VAL A 101 -2.80 -5.27 16.55
N GLN A 102 -4.13 -5.25 16.62
CA GLN A 102 -4.87 -5.98 17.65
C GLN A 102 -4.63 -7.50 17.61
N TYR A 103 -4.54 -8.10 16.42
CA TYR A 103 -4.24 -9.53 16.26
C TYR A 103 -2.82 -9.88 16.74
N LEU A 104 -1.84 -9.04 16.41
CA LEU A 104 -0.45 -9.23 16.84
C LEU A 104 -0.28 -9.02 18.35
N GLU A 105 -1.00 -8.08 18.95
CA GLU A 105 -1.04 -7.89 20.41
C GLU A 105 -1.69 -9.08 21.11
N ALA A 106 -2.79 -9.62 20.56
CA ALA A 106 -3.48 -10.79 21.12
C ALA A 106 -2.63 -12.08 21.07
N THR A 107 -1.80 -12.24 20.03
CA THR A 107 -0.94 -13.42 19.84
C THR A 107 0.43 -13.31 20.53
N ARG A 108 0.83 -12.10 20.98
CA ARG A 108 2.03 -11.87 21.81
C ARG A 108 1.78 -12.01 23.32
N GLY A 109 0.53 -12.21 23.72
CA GLY A 109 0.11 -12.37 25.11
C GLY A 109 0.17 -13.79 25.68
N GLU A 110 0.74 -14.76 24.96
CA GLU A 110 0.89 -16.17 25.38
C GLU A 110 2.36 -16.59 25.55
#